data_AF-R7UCE1-F1
#
_entry.id   AF-R7UCE1-F1
#
_cell.length_a   1.000
_cell.length_b   1.000
_cell.length_c   1.000
_cell.angle_alpha   90.00
_cell.angle_beta   90.00
_cell.angle_gamma   90.00
#
_symmetry.space_group_name_H-M   'P 1'
#
loop_
_entity.id
_entity.type
_entity.pdbx_description
1 polymer ?
#
loop_
_entity_poly.entity_id
_entity_poly.type
_entity_poly.pdbx_seq_one_letter_code
_entity_poly.pdbx_strand_id
1 'polypeptide(L)'
;MTFAFISAVLPFARCECGNDGATERCWLRYENLVDSLLSSDKFYSGVDVETIRQICQGMRCSRDLSSVCPDKAAVVELIMGQYTDVHKMCRYPNFYDLYAMSQSCYQRLRQSSDMCLHNFQMGYHQPCFTAARQGETHALRQYCYGMQEFTKCVENKVAVNCNRGALTLVPYLVRASTALSEQCTEDLSDYTPVWGYDPKAPGQRSCDPVNKSSNLNSNSHLLLAGVSWWAWIMLRLYL
;
A
#
# COMPACT_ATOMS: atom_id res chain seq x y z
N MET A 1 -13.86 -3.13 -4.62
CA MET A 1 -14.05 -4.59 -4.58
C MET A 1 -12.70 -5.27 -4.35
N THR A 2 -12.23 -5.37 -3.11
CA THR A 2 -11.03 -6.20 -2.77
C THR A 2 -10.86 -6.53 -1.29
N PHE A 3 -11.90 -6.47 -0.45
CA PHE A 3 -11.76 -6.74 0.99
C PHE A 3 -12.26 -8.12 1.44
N ALA A 4 -12.91 -8.89 0.56
CA ALA A 4 -13.48 -10.18 0.92
C ALA A 4 -12.42 -11.31 1.10
N PHE A 5 -11.17 -11.09 0.70
CA PHE A 5 -10.14 -12.14 0.76
C PHE A 5 -9.31 -12.13 2.05
N ILE A 6 -9.21 -11.01 2.78
CA ILE A 6 -8.43 -10.97 4.04
C ILE A 6 -9.21 -11.68 5.17
N SER A 7 -10.55 -11.60 5.16
CA SER A 7 -11.41 -12.36 6.07
C SER A 7 -11.34 -13.88 5.87
N ALA A 8 -10.89 -14.38 4.71
CA ALA A 8 -10.73 -15.81 4.46
C ALA A 8 -9.37 -16.37 4.94
N VAL A 9 -8.41 -15.51 5.27
CA VAL A 9 -7.11 -15.88 5.85
C VAL A 9 -7.17 -15.83 7.39
N LEU A 10 -8.27 -15.31 7.96
CA LEU A 10 -8.44 -15.07 9.39
C LEU A 10 -8.96 -16.23 10.27
N PRO A 11 -9.13 -17.50 9.83
CA PRO A 11 -9.28 -18.59 10.79
C PRO A 11 -7.94 -19.32 10.96
N PHE A 12 -6.85 -18.60 11.25
CA PHE A 12 -5.65 -19.27 11.75
C PHE A 12 -5.78 -19.40 13.25
N ALA A 13 -6.26 -20.59 13.61
CA ALA A 13 -6.22 -21.20 14.93
C ALA A 13 -5.15 -20.60 15.84
N ARG A 14 -5.60 -20.20 17.03
CA ARG A 14 -4.80 -19.92 18.22
C ARG A 14 -3.50 -20.73 18.16
N CYS A 15 -2.36 -20.04 18.05
CA CYS A 15 -1.06 -20.69 17.90
C CYS A 15 -0.89 -21.78 18.98
N GLU A 16 -0.74 -23.04 18.57
CA GLU A 16 -0.13 -24.09 19.41
C GLU A 16 1.40 -23.96 19.41
N CYS A 17 1.94 -22.80 19.03
CA CYS A 17 3.33 -22.47 19.31
C CYS A 17 3.41 -22.21 20.81
N GLY A 18 4.18 -23.04 21.54
CA GLY A 18 4.62 -22.86 22.93
C GLY A 18 3.74 -21.97 23.83
N ASN A 19 3.14 -22.56 24.86
CA ASN A 19 2.16 -21.92 25.74
C ASN A 19 2.75 -20.87 26.71
N ASP A 20 3.57 -19.93 26.22
CA ASP A 20 4.10 -18.81 26.97
C ASP A 20 3.27 -17.55 26.72
N GLY A 21 2.88 -16.86 27.80
CA GLY A 21 2.05 -15.65 27.72
C GLY A 21 2.70 -14.49 26.93
N ALA A 22 3.97 -14.61 26.54
CA ALA A 22 4.63 -13.70 25.61
C ALA A 22 4.12 -13.91 24.16
N THR A 23 4.02 -15.15 23.69
CA THR A 23 3.55 -15.48 22.33
C THR A 23 2.08 -15.13 22.15
N GLU A 24 1.23 -15.40 23.15
CA GLU A 24 -0.20 -15.03 23.10
C GLU A 24 -0.40 -13.50 23.04
N ARG A 25 0.35 -12.73 23.84
CA ARG A 25 0.30 -11.26 23.78
C ARG A 25 0.83 -10.71 22.46
N CYS A 26 1.81 -11.39 21.87
CA CYS A 26 2.32 -11.03 20.56
C CYS A 26 1.23 -11.25 19.50
N TRP A 27 0.60 -12.43 19.51
CA TRP A 27 -0.50 -12.75 18.61
C TRP A 27 -1.64 -11.73 18.66
N LEU A 28 -2.10 -11.34 19.85
CA LEU A 28 -3.11 -10.29 20.01
C LEU A 28 -2.67 -8.94 19.42
N ARG A 29 -1.38 -8.56 19.54
CA ARG A 29 -0.86 -7.35 18.89
C ARG A 29 -0.81 -7.46 17.37
N TYR A 30 -0.59 -8.66 16.86
CA TYR A 30 -0.62 -8.94 15.43
C TYR A 30 -2.05 -8.89 14.86
N GLU A 31 -3.04 -9.45 15.56
CA GLU A 31 -4.46 -9.32 15.17
C GLU A 31 -4.90 -7.85 15.17
N ASN A 32 -4.58 -7.12 16.25
CA ASN A 32 -4.86 -5.69 16.33
C ASN A 32 -4.14 -4.88 15.24
N LEU A 33 -2.93 -5.29 14.83
CA LEU A 33 -2.23 -4.70 13.68
C LEU A 33 -3.02 -4.89 12.39
N VAL A 34 -3.47 -6.12 12.11
CA VAL A 34 -4.25 -6.42 10.90
C VAL A 34 -5.52 -5.57 10.88
N ASP A 35 -6.27 -5.52 11.98
CA ASP A 35 -7.48 -4.70 12.09
C ASP A 35 -7.20 -3.19 11.97
N SER A 36 -6.10 -2.73 12.56
CA SER A 36 -5.68 -1.32 12.48
C SER A 36 -5.24 -0.93 11.08
N LEU A 37 -4.52 -1.80 10.37
CA LEU A 37 -4.12 -1.58 8.98
C LEU A 37 -5.34 -1.52 8.08
N LEU A 38 -6.30 -2.44 8.23
CA LEU A 38 -7.54 -2.45 7.46
C LEU A 38 -8.43 -1.22 7.69
N SER A 39 -8.25 -0.50 8.81
CA SER A 39 -9.04 0.67 9.17
C SER A 39 -8.32 2.01 9.00
N SER A 40 -6.99 2.01 8.83
CA SER A 40 -6.14 3.21 8.93
C SER A 40 -5.35 3.56 7.67
N ASP A 41 -5.90 3.28 6.47
CA ASP A 41 -5.30 3.49 5.13
C ASP A 41 -4.87 4.95 4.80
N LYS A 42 -4.82 5.86 5.77
CA LYS A 42 -4.57 7.30 5.57
C LYS A 42 -3.68 7.92 6.64
N PHE A 43 -2.52 7.34 6.92
CA PHE A 43 -1.55 7.87 7.90
C PHE A 43 -1.20 9.35 7.70
N TYR A 44 -1.17 9.80 6.43
CA TYR A 44 -0.90 11.20 6.04
C TYR A 44 -2.00 12.20 6.47
N SER A 45 -3.15 11.71 6.95
CA SER A 45 -4.33 12.52 7.29
C SER A 45 -4.48 12.82 8.79
N GLY A 46 -3.50 12.43 9.61
CA GLY A 46 -3.53 12.67 11.06
C GLY A 46 -4.30 11.61 11.82
N VAL A 47 -4.07 10.34 11.50
CA VAL A 47 -4.51 9.18 12.29
C VAL A 47 -4.03 9.34 13.74
N ASP A 48 -4.75 8.74 14.69
CA ASP A 48 -4.34 8.80 16.08
C ASP A 48 -2.94 8.18 16.28
N VAL A 49 -2.07 8.88 17.02
CA VAL A 49 -0.70 8.42 17.27
C VAL A 49 -0.67 7.08 18.00
N GLU A 50 -1.68 6.76 18.82
CA GLU A 50 -1.80 5.47 19.50
C GLU A 50 -2.05 4.34 18.49
N THR A 51 -2.86 4.57 17.47
CA THR A 51 -3.06 3.61 16.37
C THR A 51 -1.74 3.33 15.65
N ILE A 52 -0.93 4.36 15.37
CA ILE A 52 0.38 4.15 14.75
C ILE A 52 1.33 3.40 15.69
N ARG A 53 1.29 3.70 16.99
CA ARG A 53 2.08 2.98 18.00
C ARG A 53 1.73 1.49 18.01
N GLN A 54 0.45 1.16 17.99
CA GLN A 54 -0.04 -0.22 17.97
C GLN A 54 0.40 -0.95 16.71
N ILE A 55 0.26 -0.31 15.54
CA ILE A 55 0.76 -0.85 14.27
C ILE A 55 2.26 -1.14 14.35
N CYS A 56 3.06 -0.18 14.80
CA CYS A 56 4.51 -0.37 14.88
C CYS A 56 4.93 -1.43 15.91
N GLN A 57 4.16 -1.62 16.99
CA GLN A 57 4.39 -2.71 17.94
C GLN A 57 4.00 -4.07 17.36
N GLY A 58 2.88 -4.16 16.64
CA GLY A 58 2.46 -5.36 15.93
C GLY A 58 3.49 -5.79 14.89
N MET A 59 4.05 -4.85 14.12
CA MET A 59 5.07 -5.11 13.11
C MET A 59 6.40 -5.62 13.69
N ARG A 60 6.72 -5.25 14.94
CA ARG A 60 7.88 -5.81 15.65
C ARG A 60 7.59 -7.21 16.12
N CYS A 61 6.43 -7.39 16.74
CA CYS A 61 5.96 -8.67 17.22
C CYS A 61 5.85 -9.73 16.10
N SER A 62 5.34 -9.37 14.93
CA SER A 62 5.23 -10.29 13.80
C SER A 62 6.59 -10.86 13.36
N ARG A 63 7.67 -10.06 13.39
CA ARG A 63 9.03 -10.58 13.15
C ARG A 63 9.42 -11.62 14.20
N ASP A 64 9.06 -11.41 15.46
CA ASP A 64 9.42 -12.32 16.53
C ASP A 64 8.60 -13.62 16.42
N LEU A 65 7.32 -13.53 16.02
CA LEU A 65 6.43 -14.66 15.76
C LEU A 65 6.96 -15.62 14.68
N SER A 66 7.56 -15.12 13.59
CA SER A 66 8.11 -16.02 12.56
C SER A 66 9.27 -16.88 13.08
N SER A 67 9.97 -16.44 14.13
CA SER A 67 11.04 -17.22 14.76
C SER A 67 10.54 -18.26 15.76
N VAL A 68 9.39 -18.01 16.40
CA VAL A 68 8.79 -18.89 17.41
C VAL A 68 7.81 -19.89 16.79
N CYS A 69 7.17 -19.52 15.67
CA CYS A 69 6.19 -20.30 14.92
C CYS A 69 6.67 -20.55 13.48
N PRO A 70 7.63 -21.47 13.25
CA PRO A 70 8.18 -21.73 11.91
C PRO A 70 7.09 -22.15 10.91
N ASP A 71 6.08 -22.90 11.35
CA ASP A 71 4.97 -23.37 10.50
C ASP A 71 4.07 -22.23 9.98
N LYS A 72 4.17 -21.04 10.58
CA LYS A 72 3.44 -19.83 10.16
C LYS A 72 4.36 -18.74 9.62
N ALA A 73 5.68 -18.96 9.60
CA ALA A 73 6.66 -18.00 9.13
C ALA A 73 6.33 -17.52 7.71
N ALA A 74 5.97 -18.41 6.79
CA ALA A 74 5.61 -18.05 5.41
C ALA A 74 4.39 -17.12 5.33
N VAL A 75 3.37 -17.30 6.18
CA VAL A 75 2.17 -16.45 6.21
C VAL A 75 2.51 -15.08 6.79
N VAL A 76 3.28 -15.08 7.88
CA VAL A 76 3.74 -13.85 8.54
C VAL A 76 4.63 -13.06 7.58
N GLU A 77 5.58 -13.69 6.91
CA GLU A 77 6.45 -13.07 5.91
C GLU A 77 5.67 -12.53 4.71
N LEU A 78 4.66 -13.25 4.23
CA LEU A 78 3.79 -12.77 3.15
C LEU A 78 3.08 -11.47 3.54
N ILE A 79 2.49 -11.43 4.74
CA ILE A 79 1.78 -10.25 5.24
C ILE A 79 2.78 -9.12 5.50
N MET A 80 3.91 -9.40 6.14
CA MET A 80 4.97 -8.41 6.37
C MET A 80 5.54 -7.84 5.08
N GLY A 81 5.67 -8.67 4.03
CA GLY A 81 6.12 -8.25 2.71
C GLY A 81 5.18 -7.22 2.08
N GLN A 82 3.87 -7.38 2.25
CA GLN A 82 2.86 -6.42 1.77
C GLN A 82 2.91 -5.08 2.50
N TYR A 83 3.40 -5.04 3.74
CA TYR A 83 3.49 -3.83 4.57
C TYR A 83 4.92 -3.31 4.74
N THR A 84 5.78 -3.52 3.73
CA THR A 84 7.19 -3.10 3.77
C THR A 84 7.36 -1.59 4.01
N ASP A 85 6.50 -0.74 3.44
CA ASP A 85 6.61 0.71 3.63
C ASP A 85 6.07 1.18 5.00
N VAL A 86 5.08 0.49 5.58
CA VAL A 86 4.68 0.66 6.99
C VAL A 86 5.86 0.29 7.90
N HIS A 87 6.56 -0.78 7.58
CA HIS A 87 7.74 -1.19 8.33
C HIS A 87 8.88 -0.15 8.27
N LYS A 88 9.12 0.46 7.10
CA LYS A 88 10.08 1.57 6.96
C LYS A 88 9.66 2.78 7.78
N MET A 89 8.37 3.14 7.77
CA MET A 89 7.82 4.20 8.60
C MET A 89 8.09 3.95 10.09
N CYS A 90 7.80 2.75 10.59
CA CYS A 90 8.02 2.38 11.99
C CYS A 90 9.49 2.30 12.43
N ARG A 91 10.43 2.28 11.49
CA ARG A 91 11.88 2.29 11.74
C ARG A 91 12.49 3.68 11.61
N TYR A 92 11.73 4.68 11.15
CA TYR A 92 12.24 6.03 11.01
C TYR A 92 12.63 6.59 12.40
N PRO A 93 13.83 7.19 12.55
CA PRO A 93 14.30 7.70 13.83
C PRO A 93 13.33 8.72 14.43
N ASN A 94 12.97 8.54 15.71
CA ASN A 94 12.05 9.43 16.44
C ASN A 94 10.70 9.66 15.73
N PHE A 95 10.28 8.73 14.87
CA PHE A 95 9.03 8.85 14.09
C PHE A 95 7.85 9.17 14.99
N TYR A 96 7.69 8.40 16.07
CA TYR A 96 6.55 8.51 16.97
C TYR A 96 6.46 9.90 17.60
N ASP A 97 7.57 10.42 18.13
CA ASP A 97 7.61 11.73 18.77
C ASP A 97 7.34 12.85 17.77
N LEU A 98 7.98 12.80 16.60
CA LEU A 98 7.76 13.77 15.53
C LEU A 98 6.32 13.76 15.01
N TYR A 99 5.72 12.57 14.89
CA TYR A 99 4.34 12.42 14.47
C TYR A 99 3.39 12.93 15.55
N ALA A 100 3.57 12.56 16.82
CA ALA A 100 2.75 13.02 17.94
C ALA A 100 2.75 14.55 18.03
N MET A 101 3.92 15.18 17.91
CA MET A 101 4.04 16.64 17.89
C MET A 101 3.35 17.32 16.70
N SER A 102 3.13 16.58 15.62
CA SER A 102 2.60 17.09 14.34
C SER A 102 1.18 16.61 14.02
N GLN A 103 0.62 15.69 14.82
CA GLN A 103 -0.66 15.01 14.56
C GLN A 103 -1.80 16.01 14.32
N SER A 104 -1.94 16.99 15.21
CA SER A 104 -3.00 18.02 15.10
C SER A 104 -2.86 18.84 13.82
N CYS A 105 -1.64 19.03 13.31
CA CYS A 105 -1.43 19.70 12.03
C CYS A 105 -1.94 18.87 10.85
N TYR A 106 -1.60 17.58 10.80
CA TYR A 106 -2.12 16.69 9.77
C TYR A 106 -3.65 16.56 9.81
N GLN A 107 -4.22 16.49 11.02
CA GLN A 107 -5.68 16.45 11.21
C GLN A 107 -6.36 17.69 10.62
N ARG A 108 -5.80 18.88 10.84
CA ARG A 108 -6.32 20.13 10.23
C ARG A 108 -6.21 20.12 8.71
N LEU A 109 -5.16 19.51 8.16
CA LEU A 109 -4.93 19.40 6.72
C LEU A 109 -5.67 18.24 6.06
N ARG A 110 -6.39 17.41 6.82
CA ARG A 110 -7.02 16.16 6.35
C ARG A 110 -7.79 16.33 5.05
N GLN A 111 -8.68 17.32 4.97
CA GLN A 111 -9.47 17.56 3.76
C GLN A 111 -8.60 17.90 2.54
N SER A 112 -7.54 18.69 2.73
CA SER A 112 -6.61 19.04 1.65
C SER A 112 -5.79 17.83 1.20
N SER A 113 -5.33 17.00 2.12
CA SER A 113 -4.59 15.79 1.80
C SER A 113 -5.50 14.72 1.15
N ASP A 114 -6.75 14.60 1.58
CA ASP A 114 -7.75 13.73 0.97
C ASP A 114 -8.04 14.14 -0.49
N MET A 115 -8.02 15.44 -0.80
CA MET A 115 -8.12 15.92 -2.19
C MET A 115 -6.89 15.54 -3.02
N CYS A 116 -5.69 15.59 -2.45
CA CYS A 116 -4.48 15.08 -3.11
C CYS A 116 -4.61 13.58 -3.41
N LEU A 117 -5.11 12.78 -2.46
CA LEU A 117 -5.38 11.36 -2.66
C LEU A 117 -6.43 11.15 -3.76
N HIS A 118 -7.52 11.91 -3.75
CA HIS A 118 -8.57 11.79 -4.76
C HIS A 118 -8.02 12.02 -6.18
N ASN A 119 -7.20 13.04 -6.36
CA ASN A 119 -6.56 13.32 -7.65
C ASN A 119 -5.63 12.20 -8.09
N PHE A 120 -4.85 11.63 -7.16
CA PHE A 120 -4.04 10.45 -7.42
C PHE A 120 -4.90 9.25 -7.82
N GLN A 121 -6.01 9.04 -7.11
CA GLN A 121 -6.89 7.91 -7.33
C GLN A 121 -7.54 7.93 -8.70
N MET A 122 -8.08 9.09 -9.08
CA MET A 122 -8.72 9.31 -10.37
C MET A 122 -7.72 9.35 -11.53
N GLY A 123 -6.54 9.92 -11.30
CA GLY A 123 -5.55 10.14 -12.34
C GLY A 123 -4.65 8.93 -12.62
N TYR A 124 -4.31 8.13 -11.61
CA TYR A 124 -3.25 7.13 -11.72
C TYR A 124 -3.61 5.78 -11.09
N HIS A 125 -4.18 5.79 -9.89
CA HIS A 125 -4.47 4.53 -9.19
C HIS A 125 -5.54 3.73 -9.93
N GLN A 126 -6.76 4.24 -10.09
CA GLN A 126 -7.83 3.48 -10.76
C GLN A 126 -7.44 2.97 -12.15
N PRO A 127 -6.82 3.78 -13.04
CA PRO A 127 -6.50 3.30 -14.38
C PRO A 127 -5.28 2.36 -14.40
N CYS A 128 -4.25 2.58 -13.56
CA CYS A 128 -2.99 1.86 -13.69
C CYS A 128 -2.79 0.73 -12.67
N PHE A 129 -3.50 0.75 -11.53
CA PHE A 129 -3.23 -0.14 -10.40
C PHE A 129 -3.31 -1.62 -10.77
N THR A 130 -4.35 -2.03 -11.51
CA THR A 130 -4.53 -3.44 -11.90
C THR A 130 -3.41 -3.92 -12.82
N ALA A 131 -3.04 -3.12 -13.82
CA ALA A 131 -1.98 -3.46 -14.77
C ALA A 131 -0.59 -3.41 -14.10
N ALA A 132 -0.32 -2.40 -13.27
CA ALA A 132 0.89 -2.29 -12.47
C ALA A 132 1.06 -3.52 -11.55
N ARG A 133 -0.01 -3.92 -10.87
CA ARG A 133 -0.03 -5.13 -10.02
C ARG A 133 0.25 -6.42 -10.78
N GLN A 134 -0.09 -6.47 -12.07
CA GLN A 134 0.20 -7.61 -12.96
C GLN A 134 1.63 -7.59 -13.51
N GLY A 135 2.46 -6.61 -13.13
CA GLY A 135 3.85 -6.49 -13.55
C GLY A 135 4.04 -5.72 -14.86
N GLU A 136 3.02 -5.00 -15.35
CA GLU A 136 3.16 -4.16 -16.53
C GLU A 136 4.01 -2.92 -16.16
N THR A 137 5.20 -2.82 -16.77
CA THR A 137 6.22 -1.83 -16.41
C THR A 137 5.80 -0.39 -16.69
N HIS A 138 5.10 -0.13 -17.79
CA HIS A 138 4.63 1.22 -18.14
C HIS A 138 3.55 1.70 -17.16
N ALA A 139 2.56 0.86 -16.86
CA ALA A 139 1.52 1.13 -15.87
C ALA A 139 2.13 1.30 -14.47
N LEU A 140 3.14 0.50 -14.11
CA LEU A 140 3.87 0.66 -12.85
C LEU A 140 4.60 2.01 -12.79
N ARG A 141 5.29 2.43 -13.86
CA ARG A 141 5.93 3.76 -13.91
C ARG A 141 4.93 4.90 -13.78
N GLN A 142 3.80 4.83 -14.50
CA GLN A 142 2.73 5.83 -14.41
C GLN A 142 2.13 5.88 -12.99
N TYR A 143 1.92 4.72 -12.37
CA TYR A 143 1.48 4.62 -10.99
C TYR A 143 2.46 5.28 -10.02
N CYS A 144 3.76 4.97 -10.16
CA CYS A 144 4.81 5.52 -9.33
C CYS A 144 5.03 7.02 -9.53
N TYR A 145 4.87 7.52 -10.76
CA TYR A 145 4.84 8.95 -11.03
C TYR A 145 3.66 9.62 -10.31
N GLY A 146 2.47 9.03 -10.40
CA GLY A 146 1.29 9.49 -9.68
C GLY A 146 1.51 9.54 -8.16
N MET A 147 2.18 8.54 -7.61
CA MET A 147 2.57 8.48 -6.20
C MET A 147 3.53 9.61 -5.81
N GLN A 148 4.49 9.94 -6.68
CA GLN A 148 5.40 11.07 -6.46
C GLN A 148 4.64 12.39 -6.46
N GLU A 149 3.73 12.59 -7.41
CA GLU A 149 2.88 13.79 -7.47
C GLU A 149 1.93 13.89 -6.27
N PHE A 150 1.38 12.76 -5.82
CA PHE A 150 0.61 12.69 -4.58
C PHE A 150 1.43 13.13 -3.37
N THR A 151 2.64 12.57 -3.23
CA THR A 151 3.56 12.89 -2.13
C THR A 151 3.88 14.38 -2.13
N LYS A 152 4.29 14.94 -3.28
CA LYS A 152 4.55 16.38 -3.43
C LYS A 152 3.32 17.25 -3.11
N CYS A 153 2.13 16.82 -3.51
CA CYS A 153 0.89 17.54 -3.19
C CYS A 153 0.71 17.65 -1.67
N VAL A 154 0.88 16.54 -0.94
CA VAL A 154 0.79 16.53 0.53
C VAL A 154 1.93 17.34 1.16
N GLU A 155 3.17 17.19 0.68
CA GLU A 155 4.32 17.97 1.14
C GLU A 155 4.07 19.47 1.02
N ASN A 156 3.53 19.93 -0.11
CA ASN A 156 3.19 21.33 -0.30
C ASN A 156 2.13 21.83 0.70
N LYS A 157 1.12 21.01 1.01
CA LYS A 157 0.12 21.36 2.04
C LYS A 157 0.74 21.44 3.43
N VAL A 158 1.62 20.51 3.76
CA VAL A 158 2.30 20.42 5.06
C VAL A 158 3.34 21.53 5.22
N ALA A 159 4.14 21.82 4.20
CA ALA A 159 5.20 22.83 4.24
C ALA A 159 4.66 24.24 4.53
N VAL A 160 3.45 24.55 4.06
CA VAL A 160 2.81 25.86 4.28
C VAL A 160 2.22 25.99 5.69
N ASN A 161 1.81 24.88 6.31
CA ASN A 161 0.95 24.92 7.51
C ASN A 161 1.53 24.24 8.75
N CYS A 162 2.57 23.42 8.59
CA CYS A 162 3.15 22.59 9.66
C CYS A 162 4.64 22.88 9.85
N ASN A 163 5.20 22.36 10.94
CA ASN A 163 6.62 22.45 11.21
C ASN A 163 7.45 21.58 10.24
N ARG A 164 8.76 21.83 10.18
CA ARG A 164 9.69 21.09 9.31
C ARG A 164 9.76 19.59 9.64
N GLY A 165 9.58 19.21 10.91
CA GLY A 165 9.52 17.80 11.32
C GLY A 165 8.36 17.07 10.66
N ALA A 166 7.17 17.67 10.63
CA ALA A 166 6.01 17.15 9.92
C ALA A 166 6.30 16.95 8.43
N LEU A 167 6.98 17.90 7.78
CA LEU A 167 7.33 17.77 6.37
C LEU A 167 8.20 16.53 6.10
N THR A 168 9.18 16.25 6.97
CA THR A 168 10.08 15.08 6.80
C THR A 168 9.39 13.72 6.92
N LEU A 169 8.22 13.65 7.57
CA LEU A 169 7.48 12.40 7.72
C LEU A 169 6.57 12.11 6.52
N VAL A 170 6.24 13.10 5.70
CA VAL A 170 5.25 12.96 4.61
C VAL A 170 5.57 11.79 3.66
N PRO A 171 6.80 11.61 3.16
CA PRO A 171 7.11 10.49 2.26
C PRO A 171 6.83 9.12 2.88
N TYR A 172 7.10 8.96 4.18
CA TYR A 172 6.86 7.72 4.91
C TYR A 172 5.37 7.48 5.13
N LEU A 173 4.64 8.52 5.52
CA LEU A 173 3.19 8.45 5.77
C LEU A 173 2.42 8.15 4.47
N VAL A 174 2.76 8.82 3.37
CA VAL A 174 2.09 8.65 2.07
C VAL A 174 2.34 7.25 1.51
N ARG A 175 3.59 6.78 1.54
CA ARG A 175 3.94 5.43 1.09
C ARG A 175 3.26 4.36 1.94
N ALA A 176 3.33 4.47 3.26
CA ALA A 176 2.65 3.54 4.17
C ALA A 176 1.12 3.48 3.97
N SER A 177 0.52 4.55 3.42
CA SER A 177 -0.92 4.65 3.17
C SER A 177 -1.35 4.19 1.77
N THR A 178 -0.41 3.84 0.88
CA THR A 178 -0.72 3.55 -0.51
C THR A 178 -0.24 2.17 -0.91
N ALA A 179 -1.14 1.32 -1.39
CA ALA A 179 -0.80 0.00 -1.89
C ALA A 179 0.20 0.07 -3.05
N LEU A 180 0.99 -0.99 -3.26
CA LEU A 180 2.04 -1.07 -4.30
C LEU A 180 3.14 -0.01 -4.20
N SER A 181 3.17 0.83 -3.16
CA SER A 181 4.19 1.87 -3.00
C SER A 181 5.59 1.26 -2.90
N GLU A 182 5.71 0.05 -2.37
CA GLU A 182 6.95 -0.70 -2.23
C GLU A 182 7.62 -1.00 -3.58
N GLN A 183 6.85 -1.03 -4.67
CA GLN A 183 7.34 -1.26 -6.03
C GLN A 183 7.86 0.03 -6.69
N CYS A 184 7.59 1.19 -6.08
CA CYS A 184 8.11 2.49 -6.51
C CYS A 184 9.46 2.75 -5.85
N THR A 185 10.50 2.12 -6.40
CA THR A 185 11.90 2.22 -5.93
C THR A 185 12.81 3.00 -6.88
N GLU A 186 12.39 3.21 -8.13
CA GLU A 186 13.17 3.91 -9.15
C GLU A 186 13.14 5.44 -8.95
N ASP A 187 14.26 6.10 -9.23
CA ASP A 187 14.30 7.55 -9.42
C ASP A 187 13.65 7.88 -10.77
N LEU A 188 12.51 8.59 -10.72
CA LEU A 188 11.73 8.97 -11.89
C LEU A 188 12.15 10.35 -12.44
N SER A 189 13.31 10.88 -12.05
CA SER A 189 13.82 12.18 -12.52
C SER A 189 13.82 12.34 -14.04
N ASP A 190 14.08 11.23 -14.75
CA ASP A 190 14.22 11.20 -16.22
C ASP A 190 12.94 10.73 -16.92
N TYR A 191 11.89 10.40 -16.16
CA TYR A 191 10.63 9.91 -16.70
C TYR A 191 9.69 11.09 -17.00
N THR A 192 9.46 11.33 -18.29
CA THR A 192 8.35 12.17 -18.74
C THR A 192 7.14 11.27 -18.99
N PRO A 193 6.03 11.43 -18.23
CA PRO A 193 4.85 10.64 -18.47
C PRO A 193 4.27 10.96 -19.84
N VAL A 194 4.11 9.93 -20.67
CA VAL A 194 3.55 10.09 -22.01
C VAL A 194 2.04 9.88 -21.94
N TRP A 195 1.29 10.95 -22.18
CA TRP A 195 -0.16 10.93 -22.06
C TRP A 195 -0.79 10.45 -23.38
N GLY A 196 -1.35 9.24 -23.38
CA GLY A 196 -2.33 8.85 -24.40
C GLY A 196 -3.67 9.54 -24.12
N TYR A 197 -4.23 10.23 -25.10
CA TYR A 197 -5.59 10.77 -25.02
C TYR A 197 -6.58 9.64 -25.27
N ASP A 198 -7.36 9.24 -24.25
CA ASP A 198 -8.51 8.36 -24.44
C ASP A 198 -9.78 9.21 -24.69
N PRO A 199 -10.32 9.24 -25.92
CA PRO A 199 -11.54 9.99 -26.23
C PRO A 199 -12.79 9.47 -25.50
N LYS A 200 -12.74 8.29 -24.86
CA LYS A 200 -13.90 7.70 -24.15
C LYS A 200 -13.96 8.07 -22.66
N ALA A 201 -12.89 8.62 -22.08
CA ALA A 201 -12.83 8.98 -20.66
C ALA A 201 -12.08 10.31 -20.45
N PRO A 202 -12.70 11.47 -20.78
CA PRO A 202 -12.05 12.77 -20.62
C PRO A 202 -11.66 13.01 -19.15
N GLY A 203 -10.35 13.17 -18.91
CA GLY A 203 -9.75 13.39 -17.59
C GLY A 203 -9.04 12.18 -16.98
N GLN A 204 -9.18 10.97 -17.55
CA GLN A 204 -8.39 9.79 -17.15
C GLN A 204 -7.11 9.70 -17.96
N ARG A 205 -5.99 9.44 -17.28
CA ARG A 205 -4.67 9.27 -17.92
C ARG A 205 -4.52 7.82 -18.36
N SER A 206 -4.08 7.60 -19.60
CA SER A 206 -3.89 6.25 -20.14
C SER A 206 -2.69 5.55 -19.49
N CYS A 207 -2.88 4.27 -19.15
CA CYS A 207 -1.83 3.39 -18.64
C CYS A 207 -1.26 2.49 -19.72
N ASP A 208 -1.78 2.58 -20.95
CA ASP A 208 -1.26 1.87 -22.10
C ASP A 208 -0.04 2.59 -22.68
N PRO A 209 0.98 1.84 -23.15
CA PRO A 209 2.06 2.42 -23.93
C PRO A 209 1.51 3.01 -25.24
N VAL A 210 2.02 4.17 -25.66
CA VAL A 210 1.56 4.94 -26.83
C VAL A 210 1.45 4.13 -28.12
N ASN A 211 2.23 3.06 -28.27
CA ASN A 211 2.20 2.19 -29.45
C ASN A 211 1.05 1.15 -29.48
N LYS A 212 0.21 1.04 -28.45
CA LYS A 212 -1.00 0.19 -28.50
C LYS A 212 -2.22 0.91 -29.09
N SER A 213 -2.21 2.24 -29.18
CA SER A 213 -3.37 3.01 -29.68
C SER A 213 -3.46 3.15 -31.20
N SER A 214 -2.54 2.59 -31.99
CA SER A 214 -2.51 2.77 -33.46
C SER A 214 -2.83 1.52 -34.30
N ASN A 215 -3.32 0.43 -33.71
CA ASN A 215 -3.78 -0.74 -34.49
C ASN A 215 -5.14 -1.25 -34.00
N LEU A 216 -6.18 -0.44 -34.19
CA LEU A 216 -7.55 -0.94 -34.27
C LEU A 216 -7.94 -1.03 -35.75
N ASN A 217 -7.38 -2.04 -36.41
CA ASN A 217 -8.03 -2.64 -37.54
C ASN A 217 -7.86 -4.17 -37.49
N SER A 218 -8.98 -4.84 -37.75
CA SER A 218 -9.15 -6.27 -37.95
C SER A 218 -9.51 -7.13 -36.73
N ASN A 219 -10.82 -7.40 -36.64
CA ASN A 219 -11.46 -8.64 -36.23
C ASN A 219 -10.53 -9.79 -35.82
N SER A 220 -10.61 -10.24 -34.58
CA SER A 220 -10.28 -11.61 -34.21
C SER A 220 -11.08 -12.03 -32.97
N HIS A 221 -11.91 -13.03 -33.23
CA HIS A 221 -12.76 -13.84 -32.38
C HIS A 221 -12.34 -14.02 -30.91
N LEU A 222 -13.37 -13.95 -30.06
CA LEU A 222 -13.52 -14.71 -28.81
C LEU A 222 -12.85 -16.08 -28.90
N LEU A 223 -11.82 -16.30 -28.08
CA LEU A 223 -11.54 -17.63 -27.52
C LEU A 223 -11.27 -17.48 -26.02
N LEU A 224 -12.25 -17.99 -25.27
CA LEU A 224 -12.17 -18.33 -23.87
C LEU A 224 -10.99 -19.31 -23.65
N ALA A 225 -9.99 -18.88 -22.91
CA ALA A 225 -9.10 -19.78 -22.18
C ALA A 225 -8.90 -19.20 -20.77
N GLY A 226 -10.02 -19.13 -20.04
CA GLY A 226 -10.00 -18.97 -18.59
C GLY A 226 -9.52 -20.27 -17.96
N VAL A 227 -8.21 -20.41 -17.78
CA VAL A 227 -7.66 -21.35 -16.81
C VAL A 227 -6.87 -20.50 -15.83
N SER A 228 -7.58 -20.12 -14.76
CA SER A 228 -7.03 -19.31 -13.67
C SER A 228 -5.82 -20.03 -13.06
N TRP A 229 -4.70 -19.33 -13.00
CA TRP A 229 -3.45 -19.76 -12.33
C TRP A 229 -3.67 -20.19 -10.86
N TRP A 230 -4.78 -19.76 -10.25
CA TRP A 230 -5.26 -20.22 -8.93
C TRP A 230 -5.54 -21.73 -8.84
N ALA A 231 -5.91 -22.39 -9.95
CA ALA A 231 -6.10 -23.84 -9.97
C ALA A 231 -4.78 -24.60 -9.79
N TRP A 232 -3.65 -24.01 -10.19
CA TRP A 232 -2.31 -24.58 -10.00
C TRP A 232 -1.76 -24.36 -8.58
N ILE A 233 -2.11 -23.23 -7.96
CA ILE A 233 -1.72 -22.94 -6.57
C ILE A 233 -2.51 -23.81 -5.58
N MET A 234 -3.81 -23.98 -5.81
CA MET A 234 -4.64 -24.85 -4.96
C MET A 234 -4.24 -26.33 -5.04
N LEU A 235 -3.70 -26.80 -6.18
CA LEU A 235 -3.26 -28.19 -6.34
C LEU A 235 -1.94 -28.49 -5.60
N ARG A 236 -1.10 -27.47 -5.32
CA ARG A 236 0.15 -27.63 -4.57
C ARG A 236 0.01 -27.52 -3.05
N LEU A 237 -1.15 -27.08 -2.56
CA LEU A 237 -1.45 -27.02 -1.13
C LEU A 237 -2.22 -28.25 -0.63
N TYR A 238 -2.56 -29.18 -1.54
CA TYR A 238 -3.31 -30.41 -1.24
C TYR A 238 -2.52 -31.70 -1.54
N LEU A 239 -1.25 -31.60 -1.94
CA LEU A 239 -0.28 -32.69 -2.08
C LEU A 239 0.94 -32.38 -1.21
#